data_AF-A0A4P8PVP3-F1
#
_entry.id   AF-A0A4P8PVP3-F1
#
_cell.length_a   1.000
_cell.length_b   1.000
_cell.length_c   1.000
_cell.angle_alpha   90.00
_cell.angle_beta   90.00
_cell.angle_gamma   90.00
#
_symmetry.space_group_name_H-M   'P 1'
#
loop_
_entity.id
_entity.type
_entity.pdbx_description
1 polymer ?
#
loop_
_entity_poly.entity_id
_entity_poly.type
_entity_poly.pdbx_seq_one_letter_code
_entity_poly.pdbx_strand_id
1 'polypeptide(L)' 'MNTSITYAQMRRILGLPDVAHRTPSPWAVRKIRTGDDAGLWGVWQQPSGATSERALVGACTTWQDAMDRVGRRPA' A
#
# COMPACT_ATOMS: atom_id res chain seq x y z
N MET A 1 37.06 -10.83 -5.86
CA MET A 1 35.97 -11.12 -4.91
C MET A 1 35.14 -9.86 -4.77
N ASN A 2 33.88 -9.86 -5.20
CA ASN A 2 33.01 -8.68 -5.12
C ASN A 2 32.25 -8.74 -3.79
N THR A 3 32.68 -7.95 -2.81
CA THR A 3 32.11 -7.95 -1.46
C THR A 3 30.86 -7.08 -1.44
N SER A 4 29.74 -7.59 -1.93
CA SER A 4 28.46 -6.91 -1.82
C SER A 4 27.98 -6.94 -0.36
N ILE A 5 27.88 -5.76 0.25
CA ILE A 5 27.23 -5.59 1.55
C ILE A 5 25.71 -5.54 1.38
N THR A 6 24.97 -6.14 2.31
CA THR A 6 23.51 -6.03 2.33
C THR A 6 23.07 -4.61 2.69
N TYR A 7 21.85 -4.23 2.31
CA TYR A 7 21.29 -2.93 2.67
C TYR A 7 21.26 -2.69 4.18
N ALA A 8 20.99 -3.74 4.98
CA ALA A 8 21.04 -3.68 6.44
C ALA A 8 22.46 -3.41 6.95
N GLN A 9 23.48 -4.06 6.38
CA GLN A 9 24.88 -3.82 6.73
C GLN A 9 25.33 -2.41 6.34
N MET A 10 24.93 -1.92 5.16
CA MET A 10 25.18 -0.53 4.73
C MET A 10 24.61 0.48 5.73
N ARG A 11 23.37 0.28 6.19
CA ARG A 11 22.74 1.17 7.19
C ARG A 11 23.50 1.18 8.51
N ARG A 12 23.97 0.02 8.99
CA ARG A 12 24.79 -0.07 10.21
C ARG A 12 26.11 0.69 10.08
N ILE A 13 26.80 0.54 8.94
CA ILE A 13 28.04 1.28 8.67
C ILE A 13 27.80 2.80 8.66
N LEU A 14 26.66 3.23 8.10
CA LEU A 14 26.27 4.64 8.02
C LEU A 14 25.63 5.19 9.31
N GLY A 15 25.51 4.39 10.38
CA GLY A 15 24.87 4.82 11.63
C GLY A 15 23.37 5.14 11.48
N LEU A 16 22.72 4.62 10.44
CA LEU A 16 21.29 4.84 10.22
C LEU A 16 20.46 3.96 11.18
N PRO A 17 19.32 4.46 11.67
CA PRO A 17 18.44 3.67 12.53
C PRO A 17 17.95 2.41 11.82
N ASP A 18 17.56 1.37 12.56
CA ASP A 18 16.96 0.18 11.96
C ASP A 18 15.68 0.55 11.20
N VAL A 19 15.47 -0.10 10.05
CA VAL A 19 14.25 0.10 9.28
C VAL A 19 13.12 -0.57 10.05
N ALA A 20 12.18 0.24 10.56
CA ALA A 20 10.95 -0.30 11.11
C ALA A 20 10.26 -1.17 10.04
N HIS A 21 9.91 -2.41 10.40
CA HIS A 21 9.04 -3.23 9.57
C HIS A 21 7.72 -2.46 9.39
N ARG A 22 7.52 -1.88 8.20
CA ARG A 22 6.26 -1.22 7.87
C ARG A 22 5.20 -2.30 7.75
N THR A 23 4.25 -2.31 8.67
CA THR A 23 3.03 -3.08 8.48
C THR A 23 2.32 -2.52 7.24
N PRO A 24 2.08 -3.33 6.20
CA PRO A 24 1.34 -2.86 5.03
C PRO A 24 -0.04 -2.40 5.47
N SER A 25 -0.48 -1.26 4.95
CA SER A 25 -1.83 -0.76 5.19
C SER A 25 -2.86 -1.80 4.72
N PRO A 26 -3.89 -2.10 5.52
CA PRO A 26 -4.99 -2.98 5.09
C PRO A 26 -5.81 -2.39 3.94
N TRP A 27 -5.55 -1.13 3.56
CA TRP A 27 -6.25 -0.41 2.51
C TRP A 27 -5.30 0.13 1.46
N ALA A 28 -5.75 0.14 0.20
CA ALA A 28 -5.08 0.80 -0.91
C ALA A 28 -6.06 1.68 -1.69
N VAL A 29 -5.57 2.84 -2.14
CA VAL A 29 -6.28 3.75 -3.05
C VAL A 29 -5.46 3.89 -4.33
N ARG A 30 -6.10 3.69 -5.48
CA ARG A 30 -5.49 3.63 -6.82
C ARG A 30 -6.51 4.03 -7.88
N LYS A 31 -6.04 4.45 -9.06
CA LYS A 31 -6.93 4.74 -10.18
C LYS A 31 -7.31 3.44 -10.91
N ILE A 32 -8.59 3.23 -11.16
CA ILE A 32 -9.12 2.08 -11.91
C ILE A 32 -8.82 2.32 -13.39
N ARG A 33 -8.23 1.31 -14.05
CA ARG A 33 -7.77 1.42 -15.44
C ARG A 33 -8.67 0.71 -16.45
N THR A 34 -9.53 -0.19 -16.00
CA THR A 34 -10.28 -1.11 -16.86
C THR A 34 -11.65 -1.41 -16.25
N GLY A 35 -12.64 -1.74 -17.09
CA GLY A 35 -14.02 -2.00 -16.68
C GLY A 35 -14.88 -0.74 -16.62
N ASP A 36 -16.11 -0.89 -16.14
CA ASP A 36 -17.11 0.17 -16.14
C ASP A 36 -16.73 1.36 -15.24
N ASP A 37 -15.95 1.11 -14.19
CA ASP A 37 -15.43 2.13 -13.26
C ASP A 37 -14.09 2.75 -13.70
N ALA A 38 -13.65 2.53 -14.94
CA ALA A 38 -12.38 3.07 -15.44
C ALA A 38 -12.35 4.60 -15.34
N GLY A 39 -11.24 5.13 -14.82
CA GLY A 39 -11.07 6.57 -14.58
C GLY A 39 -11.41 7.02 -13.15
N LEU A 40 -12.16 6.22 -12.39
CA LEU A 40 -12.46 6.47 -10.98
C LEU A 40 -11.30 6.05 -10.05
N TRP A 41 -11.32 6.55 -8.82
CA TRP A 41 -10.45 6.14 -7.73
C TRP A 41 -11.09 4.98 -6.96
N GLY A 42 -10.49 3.80 -7.06
CA GLY A 42 -10.92 2.64 -6.28
C GLY A 42 -10.38 2.68 -4.86
N VAL A 43 -11.12 2.04 -3.96
CA VAL A 43 -10.68 1.72 -2.60
C VAL A 43 -10.66 0.21 -2.47
N TRP A 44 -9.49 -0.34 -2.22
CA TRP A 44 -9.28 -1.78 -2.10
C TRP A 44 -8.95 -2.18 -0.68
N GLN A 45 -9.55 -3.26 -0.22
CA GLN A 45 -9.16 -3.94 1.01
C GLN A 45 -8.09 -4.99 0.67
N GLN A 46 -6.99 -4.97 1.42
CA GLN A 46 -5.98 -6.00 1.41
C GLN A 46 -6.34 -7.03 2.47
N PRO A 47 -6.55 -8.30 2.12
CA PRO A 47 -6.70 -9.34 3.12
C PRO A 47 -5.39 -9.44 3.93
N SER A 48 -5.51 -9.58 5.25
CA SER A 48 -4.40 -9.86 6.14
C SER A 48 -3.98 -11.34 5.96
N GLY A 49 -3.38 -11.67 4.83
CA GLY A 49 -2.99 -13.04 4.49
C GLY A 49 -2.18 -13.13 3.19
N ALA A 50 -1.63 -14.31 2.90
CA ALA A 50 -0.82 -14.57 1.71
C ALA A 50 -1.58 -14.50 0.37
N THR A 51 -2.88 -14.21 0.42
CA THR A 51 -3.73 -14.10 -0.77
C THR A 51 -3.60 -12.70 -1.37
N SER A 52 -3.03 -12.61 -2.57
CA SER A 52 -2.82 -11.34 -3.29
C SER A 52 -4.11 -10.68 -3.78
N GLU A 53 -5.27 -11.29 -3.57
CA GLU A 53 -6.55 -10.79 -4.07
C GLU A 53 -7.06 -9.63 -3.22
N ARG A 54 -7.11 -8.46 -3.85
CA ARG A 54 -7.62 -7.24 -3.26
C ARG A 54 -9.09 -7.09 -3.63
N ALA A 55 -9.96 -6.98 -2.65
CA ALA A 55 -11.37 -6.73 -2.89
C ALA A 55 -11.60 -5.24 -3.15
N LEU A 56 -12.22 -4.89 -4.29
CA LEU A 56 -12.68 -3.52 -4.54
C LEU A 56 -13.91 -3.26 -3.67
N VAL A 57 -13.84 -2.25 -2.81
CA VAL A 57 -14.91 -1.92 -1.85
C VAL A 57 -15.68 -0.64 -2.23
N GLY A 58 -15.22 0.04 -3.27
CA GLY A 58 -15.92 1.18 -3.86
C GLY A 58 -15.04 1.94 -4.83
N ALA A 59 -15.69 2.67 -5.74
CA ALA A 59 -15.08 3.63 -6.64
C ALA A 59 -15.59 5.04 -6.31
N CYS A 60 -14.72 6.03 -6.44
CA CYS A 60 -14.99 7.43 -6.15
C CYS A 60 -14.49 8.31 -7.30
N THR A 61 -15.17 9.41 -7.55
CA THR A 61 -14.78 10.35 -8.62
C THR A 61 -13.51 11.12 -8.26
N THR A 62 -13.32 11.44 -6.98
CA THR A 62 -12.15 12.17 -6.48
C THR A 62 -11.27 11.31 -5.57
N TRP A 63 -9.99 11.70 -5.49
CA TRP A 63 -9.05 11.06 -4.57
C TRP A 63 -9.39 11.35 -3.11
N GLN A 64 -9.87 12.56 -2.81
CA GLN A 64 -10.27 12.95 -1.45
C GLN A 64 -11.42 12.09 -0.94
N ASP A 65 -12.45 11.84 -1.74
CA ASP A 65 -13.56 10.96 -1.35
C ASP A 65 -13.10 9.52 -1.09
N ALA A 66 -12.16 9.03 -1.89
CA ALA A 66 -11.56 7.71 -1.69
C ALA A 66 -10.76 7.64 -0.37
N MET A 67 -10.03 8.70 -0.02
CA MET A 67 -9.26 8.77 1.23
C MET A 67 -10.15 8.94 2.46
N ASP A 68 -11.19 9.77 2.38
CA ASP A 68 -12.22 9.90 3.41
C ASP A 68 -12.86 8.55 3.71
N ARG A 69 -13.12 7.76 2.66
CA ARG A 69 -13.70 6.42 2.80
C ARG A 69 -12.75 5.42 3.47
N VAL A 70 -11.44 5.56 3.30
CA VAL A 70 -10.44 4.79 4.05
C VAL A 70 -10.40 5.25 5.51
N GLY A 71 -10.42 6.56 5.76
CA GLY A 71 -10.32 7.13 7.12
C GLY A 71 -11.55 6.91 8.01
N ARG A 72 -12.74 6.75 7.42
CA ARG A 72 -14.00 6.55 8.17
C ARG A 72 -14.26 5.10 8.61
N ARG A 73 -13.39 4.14 8.30
CA ARG A 73 -13.64 2.72 8.59
C ARG A 73 -12.91 2.23 9.84
N PRO A 74 -13.58 1.41 10.68
CA PRO A 74 -12.90 0.77 11.80
C PRO A 74 -11.83 -0.20 11.28
N ALA A 75 -10.69 -0.21 11.98
CA ALA A 75 -9.54 -1.06 11.71
C ALA A 75 -9.87 -2.56 11.79
#